data_AF-A0A8T6WXA7-F1
#
_entry.id   AF-A0A8T6WXA7-F1
#
_cell.length_a   1.000
_cell.length_b   1.000
_cell.length_c   1.000
_cell.angle_alpha   90.00
_cell.angle_beta   90.00
_cell.angle_gamma   90.00
#
_symmetry.space_group_name_H-M   'P 1'
#
loop_
_entity.id
_entity.type
_entity.pdbx_description
1 polymer ?
#
loop_
_entity_poly.entity_id
_entity_poly.type
_entity_poly.pdbx_seq_one_letter_code
_entity_poly.pdbx_strand_id
1 'polypeptide(L)'
;ERKIMNTHTTIGGQILSGSTSPVIQMGERVALTHHEKWDGTGYPRGLAGEDIPIEARICSVVDFFDALTMDRPYRKAVPKEEVVEMIVAESGISF
;
A
#
# COMPACT_ATOMS: atom_id res chain seq x y z
N GLU A 1 -0.13 5.71 -19.05
CA GLU A 1 -0.97 4.75 -18.30
C GLU A 1 -0.57 4.64 -16.82
N ARG A 2 0.60 4.10 -16.46
CA ARG A 2 1.04 3.96 -15.04
C ARG A 2 0.96 5.26 -14.22
N LYS A 3 1.42 6.39 -14.78
CA LYS A 3 1.33 7.71 -14.11
C LYS A 3 -0.11 8.12 -13.78
N ILE A 4 -1.08 7.72 -14.61
CA ILE A 4 -2.51 7.98 -14.38
C ILE A 4 -3.02 7.00 -13.31
N MET A 5 -2.68 5.71 -13.38
CA MET A 5 -3.09 4.75 -12.36
C MET A 5 -2.60 5.16 -10.96
N ASN A 6 -1.38 5.64 -10.85
CA ASN A 6 -0.80 6.08 -9.58
C ASN A 6 -1.54 7.26 -8.94
N THR A 7 -2.35 8.03 -9.68
CA THR A 7 -3.10 9.16 -9.09
C THR A 7 -4.26 8.72 -8.20
N HIS A 8 -4.66 7.44 -8.22
CA HIS A 8 -5.72 6.95 -7.34
C HIS A 8 -5.43 7.17 -5.86
N THR A 9 -4.15 7.19 -5.46
CA THR A 9 -3.73 7.52 -4.08
C THR A 9 -4.15 8.94 -3.72
N THR A 10 -3.80 9.90 -4.58
CA THR A 10 -4.12 11.32 -4.41
C THR A 10 -5.62 11.60 -4.54
N ILE A 11 -6.30 10.96 -5.51
CA ILE A 11 -7.75 11.09 -5.71
C ILE A 11 -8.50 10.52 -4.51
N GLY A 12 -8.10 9.34 -4.01
CA GLY A 12 -8.68 8.72 -2.82
C GLY A 12 -8.48 9.59 -1.58
N GLY A 13 -7.27 10.14 -1.39
CA GLY A 13 -6.99 11.11 -0.33
C GLY A 13 -7.90 12.34 -0.42
N GLN A 14 -8.07 12.92 -1.61
CA GLN A 14 -8.97 14.06 -1.83
C GLN A 14 -10.43 13.74 -1.49
N ILE A 15 -10.93 12.57 -1.87
CA ILE A 15 -12.30 12.12 -1.55
C ILE A 15 -12.52 12.04 -0.04
N LEU A 16 -11.50 11.62 0.72
CA LEU A 16 -11.59 11.44 2.17
C LEU A 16 -11.23 12.70 2.97
N SER A 17 -10.67 13.72 2.30
CA SER A 17 -10.14 14.93 2.93
C SER A 17 -11.21 15.77 3.64
N GLY A 18 -10.80 16.49 4.68
CA GLY A 18 -11.64 17.47 5.40
C GLY A 18 -12.61 16.88 6.42
N SER A 19 -12.57 15.57 6.65
CA SER A 19 -13.38 14.94 7.69
C SER A 19 -12.85 15.21 9.10
N THR A 20 -13.76 15.35 10.06
CA THR A 20 -13.45 15.37 11.51
C THR A 20 -13.51 13.99 12.14
N SER A 21 -13.97 12.97 11.40
CA SER A 21 -14.02 11.59 11.89
C SER A 21 -12.62 10.98 11.94
N PRO A 22 -12.16 10.48 13.10
CA PRO A 22 -10.83 9.85 13.22
C PRO A 22 -10.62 8.68 12.25
N VAL A 23 -11.68 7.91 11.99
CA VAL A 23 -11.64 6.77 11.06
C VAL A 23 -11.43 7.24 9.63
N ILE A 24 -12.09 8.32 9.21
CA ILE A 24 -11.94 8.85 7.86
C ILE A 24 -10.58 9.51 7.69
N GLN A 25 -10.08 10.22 8.70
CA GLN A 25 -8.72 10.78 8.69
C GLN A 25 -7.64 9.70 8.58
N MET A 26 -7.84 8.54 9.23
CA MET A 26 -6.97 7.38 9.03
C MET A 26 -7.08 6.85 7.60
N GLY A 27 -8.30 6.72 7.07
CA GLY A 27 -8.53 6.31 5.68
C GLY A 27 -7.84 7.23 4.67
N GLU A 28 -7.88 8.54 4.88
CA GLU A 28 -7.17 9.53 4.05
C GLU A 28 -5.66 9.27 4.05
N ARG A 29 -5.05 9.04 5.23
CA ARG A 29 -3.62 8.73 5.33
C ARG A 29 -3.28 7.42 4.61
N VAL A 30 -4.06 6.37 4.79
CA VAL A 30 -3.87 5.09 4.07
C VAL A 30 -3.98 5.30 2.56
N ALA A 31 -5.04 5.97 2.08
CA ALA A 31 -5.22 6.23 0.65
C ALA A 31 -4.02 6.96 0.04
N LEU A 32 -3.46 7.95 0.76
CA LEU A 32 -2.31 8.73 0.31
C LEU A 32 -0.97 7.99 0.38
N THR A 33 -0.84 6.89 1.15
CA THR A 33 0.48 6.33 1.49
C THR A 33 0.63 4.82 1.42
N HIS A 34 -0.43 4.04 1.15
CA HIS A 34 -0.33 2.56 1.09
C HIS A 34 0.58 2.02 -0.03
N HIS A 35 0.97 2.87 -1.00
CA HIS A 35 1.95 2.54 -2.04
C HIS A 35 3.32 3.19 -1.84
N GLU A 36 3.55 3.84 -0.70
CA GLU A 36 4.92 4.15 -0.26
C GLU A 36 5.64 2.83 0.08
N LYS A 37 6.96 2.83 -0.08
CA LYS A 37 7.82 1.68 0.20
C LYS A 37 8.82 2.05 1.27
N TRP A 38 9.20 1.09 2.11
CA TRP A 38 10.12 1.32 3.21
C TRP A 38 11.42 2.03 2.78
N ASP A 39 11.96 1.68 1.62
CA ASP A 39 13.19 2.25 1.06
C ASP A 39 13.05 3.64 0.40
N GLY A 40 11.84 4.20 0.38
CA GLY A 40 11.57 5.50 -0.26
C GLY A 40 11.36 5.46 -1.78
N THR A 41 11.40 4.29 -2.42
CA THR A 41 11.18 4.15 -3.87
C THR A 41 9.70 4.10 -4.27
N GLY A 42 8.80 4.21 -3.27
CA GLY A 42 7.36 4.22 -3.43
C GLY A 42 6.80 5.54 -3.98
N TYR A 43 5.48 5.67 -3.93
CA TYR A 43 4.76 6.83 -4.45
C TYR A 43 3.50 7.10 -3.60
N PRO A 44 2.93 8.32 -3.62
CA PRO A 44 3.25 9.45 -4.49
C PRO A 44 4.35 10.40 -3.98
N ARG A 45 4.77 10.30 -2.71
CA ARG A 45 5.67 11.27 -2.09
C ARG A 45 7.09 10.76 -1.89
N GLY A 46 7.33 9.46 -1.99
CA GLY A 46 8.65 8.87 -1.77
C GLY A 46 9.03 8.92 -0.28
N LEU A 47 8.06 8.68 0.60
CA LEU A 47 8.31 8.59 2.03
C LEU A 47 9.09 7.30 2.33
N ALA A 48 9.97 7.35 3.33
CA ALA A 48 10.82 6.22 3.71
C ALA A 48 10.68 5.91 5.21
N GLY A 49 10.83 4.63 5.55
CA GLY A 49 10.82 4.16 6.93
C GLY A 49 9.63 4.67 7.75
N GLU A 50 9.93 5.34 8.86
CA GLU A 50 8.92 5.81 9.81
C GLU A 50 8.16 7.07 9.39
N ASP A 51 8.58 7.74 8.31
CA ASP A 51 7.79 8.83 7.71
C ASP A 51 6.49 8.30 7.10
N ILE A 52 6.42 7.00 6.82
CA ILE A 52 5.21 6.30 6.39
C ILE A 52 4.33 6.02 7.62
N PRO A 53 3.06 6.48 7.64
CA PRO A 53 2.12 6.17 8.71
C PRO A 53 2.04 4.65 8.97
N ILE A 54 1.95 4.24 10.23
CA ILE A 54 1.95 2.83 10.61
C ILE A 54 0.80 2.05 9.97
N GLU A 55 -0.37 2.66 9.87
CA GLU A 55 -1.55 2.09 9.22
C GLU A 55 -1.31 1.81 7.73
N ALA A 56 -0.50 2.63 7.06
CA ALA A 56 -0.18 2.45 5.65
C ALA A 56 0.89 1.38 5.44
N ARG A 57 1.88 1.29 6.35
CA ARG A 57 2.85 0.19 6.38
C ARG A 57 2.15 -1.17 6.56
N ILE A 58 1.22 -1.25 7.51
CA ILE A 58 0.39 -2.44 7.73
C ILE A 58 -0.45 -2.74 6.48
N CYS A 59 -1.13 -1.73 5.93
CA CYS A 59 -1.98 -1.90 4.76
C CYS A 59 -1.19 -2.39 3.53
N SER A 60 0.04 -1.92 3.34
CA SER A 60 0.89 -2.32 2.20
C SER A 60 1.22 -3.82 2.23
N VAL A 61 1.56 -4.35 3.41
CA VAL A 61 1.80 -5.80 3.60
C VAL A 61 0.52 -6.60 3.35
N VAL A 62 -0.61 -6.14 3.89
CA VAL A 62 -1.91 -6.82 3.73
C VAL A 62 -2.37 -6.81 2.28
N ASP A 63 -2.26 -5.67 1.58
CA ASP A 63 -2.64 -5.51 0.17
C ASP A 63 -1.80 -6.44 -0.73
N PHE A 64 -0.49 -6.51 -0.49
CA PHE A 64 0.38 -7.43 -1.21
C PHE A 64 0.01 -8.90 -0.98
N PHE A 65 -0.23 -9.28 0.27
CA PHE A 65 -0.63 -10.64 0.62
C PHE A 65 -1.95 -11.04 -0.05
N ASP A 66 -2.97 -10.19 0.04
CA ASP A 66 -4.29 -10.43 -0.54
C ASP A 66 -4.22 -10.51 -2.08
N ALA A 67 -3.50 -9.57 -2.69
CA ALA A 67 -3.32 -9.51 -4.13
C ALA A 67 -2.67 -10.78 -4.70
N LEU A 68 -1.74 -11.39 -3.95
CA LEU A 68 -1.02 -12.58 -4.39
C LEU A 68 -1.72 -13.90 -4.05
N THR A 69 -2.50 -13.96 -2.97
CA THR A 69 -3.18 -15.20 -2.55
C THR A 69 -4.55 -15.42 -3.19
N MET A 70 -5.02 -14.47 -4.01
CA MET A 70 -6.26 -14.59 -4.78
C MET A 70 -6.02 -14.89 -6.26
N ASP A 71 -6.94 -15.67 -6.84
CA ASP A 71 -7.04 -15.88 -8.28
C ASP A 71 -7.39 -14.55 -8.98
N ARG A 72 -6.64 -14.22 -10.02
CA ARG A 72 -6.92 -13.10 -10.92
C ARG A 72 -7.12 -13.63 -12.34
N PRO A 73 -7.86 -12.91 -13.22
CA PRO A 73 -8.12 -13.38 -14.59
C PRO A 73 -6.87 -13.80 -15.38
N TYR A 74 -5.70 -13.21 -15.07
CA TYR A 74 -4.43 -13.42 -15.74
C TYR A 74 -3.41 -14.24 -14.92
N ARG A 75 -3.71 -14.63 -13.67
CA ARG A 75 -2.75 -15.28 -12.79
C ARG A 75 -3.47 -16.06 -11.68
N LYS A 76 -3.05 -17.30 -11.45
CA LYS A 76 -3.53 -18.09 -10.31
C LYS A 76 -3.00 -17.57 -8.97
N ALA A 77 -3.74 -17.86 -7.91
CA ALA A 77 -3.31 -17.63 -6.54
C ALA A 77 -1.95 -18.31 -6.28
N VAL A 78 -1.07 -17.59 -5.60
CA VAL A 78 0.20 -18.13 -5.10
C VAL A 78 -0.06 -18.76 -3.72
N PRO A 79 0.56 -19.91 -3.39
CA PRO A 79 0.47 -20.51 -2.07
C PRO A 79 0.83 -19.51 -0.97
N LYS A 80 0.12 -19.55 0.16
CA LYS A 80 0.28 -18.56 1.24
C LYS A 80 1.69 -18.55 1.81
N GLU A 81 2.29 -19.73 1.93
CA GLU A 81 3.63 -19.93 2.44
C GLU A 81 4.67 -19.22 1.55
N GLU A 82 4.52 -19.33 0.23
CA GLU A 82 5.37 -18.66 -0.75
C GLU A 82 5.18 -17.13 -0.71
N VAL A 83 3.94 -16.65 -0.55
CA VAL A 83 3.69 -15.20 -0.39
C VAL A 83 4.34 -14.65 0.89
N VAL A 84 4.34 -15.43 1.99
CA VAL A 84 5.04 -15.05 3.22
C VAL A 84 6.55 -14.97 2.99
N GLU A 85 7.15 -15.93 2.28
CA GLU A 85 8.57 -15.88 1.91
C GLU A 85 8.90 -14.62 1.07
N MET A 86 8.03 -14.27 0.12
CA MET A 86 8.17 -13.04 -0.67
C MET A 86 8.11 -11.77 0.19
N ILE A 87 7.19 -11.71 1.16
CA ILE A 87 7.09 -10.57 2.08
C ILE A 87 8.37 -10.44 2.92
N VAL A 88 8.90 -11.55 3.44
CA VAL A 88 10.14 -11.56 4.23
C VAL A 88 11.34 -11.12 3.39
N ALA A 89 11.41 -11.57 2.12
CA ALA A 89 12.48 -11.17 1.20
C ALA A 89 12.47 -9.67 0.87
N GLU A 90 11.33 -9.01 0.98
CA GLU A 90 11.14 -7.57 0.73
C GLU A 90 11.27 -6.70 2.00
N SER A 91 11.65 -7.30 3.13
CA SER A 91 11.84 -6.57 4.40
C SER A 91 12.97 -5.54 4.31
N GLY A 92 12.68 -4.31 4.71
CA GLY A 92 13.59 -3.17 4.60
C GLY A 92 13.67 -2.57 3.20
N ILE A 93 12.92 -3.11 2.23
CA ILE A 93 12.84 -2.64 0.84
C ILE A 93 11.43 -2.13 0.56
N SER A 94 10.49 -3.03 0.31
CA SER A 94 9.09 -2.65 0.10
C SER A 94 8.35 -2.45 1.42
N PHE A 95 8.69 -3.21 2.47
CA PHE A 95 8.00 -3.23 3.76
C PHE A 95 8.91 -2.96 4.95
#